data_AF-A0A8K1LKX5-F1
#
_entry.id   AF-A0A8K1LKX5-F1
#
_cell.length_a   1.000
_cell.length_b   1.000
_cell.length_c   1.000
_cell.angle_alpha   90.00
_cell.angle_beta   90.00
_cell.angle_gamma   90.00
#
_symmetry.space_group_name_H-M   'P 1'
#
loop_
_entity.id
_entity.type
_entity.pdbx_description
1 polymer ?
#
loop_
_entity_poly.entity_id
_entity_poly.type
_entity_poly.pdbx_seq_one_letter_code
_entity_poly.pdbx_strand_id
1 'polypeptide(L)'
;MKPFTDEEVEIYIQSKVERRHYLVSKAVEEVQKIIQQLTAEISYKAVRFQAISNSGIHNENIKVLAPSQFLITVPLRGLTGYRECQVRHWRYYTVNGAKLLSSVRDPEELHQWLEVEQFSKTLQQWHENDVNIEGDLVPAKVLIVFRELVEKSIVSCNLSSKVTVLESFSSVVRVAVETSESQVEVELVPAVEIPTCWPEKARWPRCLKRWPSQEKVQCIKSLGFDLLARSNYHWQLCFSRAEHILMEGLDEDGGCRMKCFRVMRQMKEDVWCAGNKPVITAYHLQTVLFWTCEKYPRTKDWRCFPEAFLRLVQKLHKCVSQHFLKHYFLKNTNLLKYANTSDLDLVASKLAVFLENPVFCLD
;
A
#
# COMPACT_ATOMS: atom_id res chain seq x y z
N MET A 1 -19.93 1.15 30.62
CA MET A 1 -19.79 0.44 29.33
C MET A 1 -19.93 -1.03 29.60
N LYS A 2 -20.89 -1.73 28.98
CA LYS A 2 -20.84 -3.19 28.96
C LYS A 2 -19.71 -3.59 28.00
N PRO A 3 -18.72 -4.39 28.44
CA PRO A 3 -17.67 -4.87 27.56
C PRO A 3 -18.26 -5.88 26.56
N PHE A 4 -17.62 -6.03 25.40
CA PHE A 4 -17.90 -7.14 24.48
C PHE A 4 -17.74 -8.46 25.24
N THR A 5 -18.65 -9.40 25.04
CA THR A 5 -18.43 -10.77 25.49
C THR A 5 -17.48 -11.48 24.53
N ASP A 6 -16.68 -12.42 25.04
CA ASP A 6 -15.77 -13.20 24.18
C ASP A 6 -16.53 -13.97 23.11
N GLU A 7 -17.74 -14.44 23.44
CA GLU A 7 -18.65 -15.13 22.51
C GLU A 7 -19.10 -14.22 21.35
N GLU A 8 -19.54 -12.99 21.62
CA GLU A 8 -19.92 -12.03 20.56
C GLU A 8 -18.74 -11.73 19.62
N VAL A 9 -17.53 -11.59 20.17
CA VAL A 9 -16.32 -11.36 19.39
C VAL A 9 -16.03 -12.54 18.47
N GLU A 10 -16.12 -13.77 18.99
CA GLU A 10 -15.87 -14.99 18.23
C GLU A 10 -16.90 -15.22 17.13
N ILE A 11 -18.18 -15.02 17.43
CA ILE A 11 -19.27 -15.09 16.45
C ILE A 11 -19.03 -14.07 15.32
N TYR A 12 -18.68 -12.83 15.65
CA TYR A 12 -18.40 -11.79 14.66
C TYR A 12 -17.21 -12.14 13.76
N ILE A 13 -16.12 -12.66 14.36
CA ILE A 13 -14.94 -13.10 13.61
C ILE A 13 -15.31 -14.24 12.66
N GLN A 14 -15.99 -15.27 13.15
CA GLN A 14 -16.31 -16.45 12.34
C GLN A 14 -17.29 -16.12 11.20
N SER A 15 -18.32 -15.32 11.49
CA SER A 15 -19.39 -15.03 10.53
C SER A 15 -19.00 -13.98 9.48
N LYS A 16 -18.27 -12.93 9.87
CA LYS A 16 -17.95 -11.80 8.99
C LYS A 16 -16.48 -11.85 8.54
N VAL A 17 -15.54 -11.90 9.49
CA VAL A 17 -14.11 -11.75 9.20
C VAL A 17 -13.55 -12.93 8.40
N GLU A 18 -13.81 -14.16 8.83
CA GLU A 18 -13.27 -15.36 8.16
C GLU A 18 -13.93 -15.61 6.81
N ARG A 19 -15.26 -15.43 6.72
CA ARG A 19 -15.97 -15.51 5.45
C ARG A 19 -15.42 -14.51 4.42
N ARG A 20 -15.17 -13.28 4.85
CA ARG A 20 -14.55 -12.24 4.01
C ARG A 20 -13.12 -12.63 3.61
N HIS A 21 -12.33 -13.12 4.56
CA HIS A 21 -10.96 -13.56 4.31
C HIS A 21 -10.92 -14.64 3.23
N TYR A 22 -11.81 -15.62 3.30
CA TYR A 22 -11.95 -16.67 2.29
C TYR A 22 -12.29 -16.12 0.89
N LEU A 23 -13.28 -15.24 0.78
CA LEU A 23 -13.67 -14.66 -0.52
C LEU A 23 -12.54 -13.82 -1.14
N VAL A 24 -11.89 -12.99 -0.33
CA VAL A 24 -10.76 -12.17 -0.79
C VAL A 24 -9.56 -13.03 -1.16
N SER A 25 -9.28 -14.09 -0.38
CA SER A 25 -8.24 -15.07 -0.69
C SER A 25 -8.46 -15.69 -2.07
N LYS A 26 -9.67 -16.19 -2.31
CA LYS A 26 -10.06 -16.80 -3.58
C LYS A 26 -9.90 -15.81 -4.75
N ALA A 27 -10.38 -14.58 -4.59
CA ALA A 27 -10.24 -13.54 -5.60
C ALA A 27 -8.76 -13.20 -5.87
N VAL A 28 -7.92 -13.11 -4.83
CA VAL A 28 -6.48 -12.85 -4.97
C VAL A 28 -5.79 -13.98 -5.76
N GLU A 29 -6.10 -15.24 -5.47
CA GLU A 29 -5.53 -16.38 -6.20
C GLU A 29 -5.91 -16.38 -7.68
N GLU A 30 -7.16 -16.07 -8.01
CA GLU A 30 -7.65 -15.99 -9.39
C GLU A 30 -6.99 -14.83 -10.15
N VAL A 31 -6.99 -13.63 -9.56
CA VAL A 31 -6.33 -12.45 -10.13
C VAL A 31 -4.85 -12.71 -10.34
N GLN A 32 -4.17 -13.30 -9.36
CA GLN A 32 -2.75 -13.57 -9.45
C GLN A 32 -2.39 -14.45 -10.63
N LYS A 33 -3.16 -15.52 -10.91
CA LYS A 33 -2.92 -16.39 -12.07
C LYS A 33 -3.06 -15.61 -13.38
N ILE A 34 -4.09 -14.79 -13.50
CA ILE A 34 -4.34 -13.96 -14.69
C ILE A 34 -3.23 -12.93 -14.88
N ILE A 35 -2.85 -12.21 -13.82
CA ILE A 35 -1.83 -11.16 -13.88
C ILE A 35 -0.42 -11.76 -14.03
N GLN A 36 -0.15 -12.95 -13.50
CA GLN A 36 1.10 -13.66 -13.77
C GLN A 36 1.23 -13.98 -15.26
N GLN A 37 0.19 -14.54 -15.88
CA GLN A 37 0.20 -14.81 -17.33
C GLN A 37 0.43 -13.53 -18.14
N LEU A 38 -0.28 -12.46 -17.79
CA LEU A 38 -0.14 -11.15 -18.42
C LEU A 38 1.28 -10.58 -18.27
N THR A 39 1.83 -10.59 -17.06
CA THR A 39 3.17 -10.04 -16.79
C THR A 39 4.30 -10.92 -17.35
N ALA A 40 4.09 -12.22 -17.52
CA ALA A 40 5.01 -13.11 -18.23
C ALA A 40 5.12 -12.74 -19.72
N GLU A 41 3.98 -12.49 -20.37
CA GLU A 41 3.94 -12.03 -21.77
C GLU A 41 4.58 -10.63 -21.92
N ILE A 42 4.32 -9.73 -20.98
CA ILE A 42 4.97 -8.40 -20.93
C ILE A 42 6.49 -8.57 -20.78
N SER A 43 6.95 -9.45 -19.90
CA SER A 43 8.38 -9.71 -19.67
C SER A 43 9.07 -10.30 -20.92
N TYR A 44 8.36 -11.14 -21.67
CA TYR A 44 8.82 -11.67 -22.96
C TYR A 44 8.96 -10.56 -24.02
N LYS A 45 7.98 -9.66 -24.12
CA LYS A 45 8.01 -8.52 -25.08
C LYS A 45 9.00 -7.43 -24.68
N ALA A 46 9.19 -7.20 -23.39
CA ALA A 46 10.01 -6.12 -22.86
C ALA A 46 10.76 -6.56 -21.60
N VAL A 47 12.05 -6.87 -21.76
CA VAL A 47 12.93 -7.38 -20.70
C VAL A 47 13.05 -6.46 -19.46
N ARG A 48 12.75 -5.16 -19.61
CA ARG A 48 12.72 -4.18 -18.52
C ARG A 48 11.68 -4.49 -17.44
N PHE A 49 10.63 -5.25 -17.76
CA PHE A 49 9.55 -5.60 -16.84
C PHE A 49 9.68 -7.06 -16.40
N GLN A 50 9.59 -7.31 -15.10
CA GLN A 50 9.61 -8.65 -14.52
C GLN A 50 8.20 -9.20 -14.35
N ALA A 51 8.02 -10.47 -14.72
CA ALA A 51 6.82 -11.21 -14.37
C ALA A 51 6.72 -11.38 -12.84
N ILE A 52 5.52 -11.22 -12.29
CA ILE A 52 5.29 -11.46 -10.86
C ILE A 52 5.33 -12.97 -10.55
N SER A 53 5.69 -13.33 -9.31
CA SER A 53 5.71 -14.72 -8.87
C SER A 53 4.31 -15.25 -8.54
N ASN A 54 4.13 -16.57 -8.63
CA ASN A 54 2.88 -17.25 -8.25
C ASN A 54 2.96 -17.84 -6.82
N SER A 55 2.94 -16.97 -5.80
CA SER A 55 3.02 -17.31 -4.37
C SER A 55 1.70 -17.13 -3.58
N GLY A 56 0.55 -17.02 -4.25
CA GLY A 56 -0.75 -16.86 -3.57
C GLY A 56 -0.87 -15.54 -2.78
N ILE A 57 -1.64 -15.58 -1.68
CA ILE A 57 -1.86 -14.44 -0.76
C ILE A 57 -0.55 -13.92 -0.14
N HIS A 58 0.48 -14.76 -0.07
CA HIS A 58 1.81 -14.40 0.44
C HIS A 58 2.68 -13.70 -0.60
N ASN A 59 2.11 -13.38 -1.78
CA ASN A 59 2.82 -12.61 -2.77
C ASN A 59 3.08 -11.19 -2.27
N GLU A 60 4.35 -10.89 -2.02
CA GLU A 60 4.83 -9.57 -1.58
C GLU A 60 4.43 -8.44 -2.54
N ASN A 61 4.15 -8.78 -3.81
CA ASN A 61 3.73 -7.83 -4.81
C ASN A 61 2.24 -7.46 -4.75
N ILE A 62 1.39 -8.23 -4.05
CA ILE A 62 -0.06 -8.01 -4.01
C ILE A 62 -0.46 -7.36 -2.69
N LYS A 63 -1.18 -6.24 -2.79
CA LYS A 63 -1.81 -5.55 -1.65
C LYS A 63 -3.32 -5.46 -1.83
N VAL A 64 -4.05 -5.97 -0.84
CA VAL A 64 -5.52 -5.85 -0.79
C VAL A 64 -5.91 -4.49 -0.21
N LEU A 65 -6.36 -3.57 -1.05
CA LEU A 65 -6.82 -2.24 -0.63
C LEU A 65 -8.24 -2.29 -0.07
N ALA A 66 -9.12 -3.02 -0.77
CA ALA A 66 -10.51 -3.31 -0.41
C ALA A 66 -10.90 -4.69 -0.96
N PRO A 67 -12.06 -5.29 -0.61
CA PRO A 67 -12.48 -6.60 -1.12
C PRO A 67 -12.41 -6.75 -2.65
N SER A 68 -12.73 -5.68 -3.39
CA SER A 68 -12.76 -5.63 -4.85
C SER A 68 -11.69 -4.71 -5.46
N GLN A 69 -10.68 -4.31 -4.67
CA GLN A 69 -9.60 -3.42 -5.13
C GLN A 69 -8.25 -3.92 -4.67
N PHE A 70 -7.39 -4.27 -5.62
CA PHE A 70 -6.04 -4.74 -5.38
C PHE A 70 -5.00 -3.83 -6.02
N LEU A 71 -3.83 -3.75 -5.41
CA LEU A 71 -2.65 -3.15 -6.00
C LEU A 71 -1.60 -4.24 -6.19
N ILE A 72 -1.06 -4.35 -7.39
CA ILE A 72 -0.01 -5.31 -7.73
C ILE A 72 1.20 -4.55 -8.25
N THR A 73 2.32 -4.67 -7.55
CA THR A 73 3.59 -4.11 -8.01
C THR A 73 4.22 -5.01 -9.07
N VAL A 74 4.68 -4.43 -10.18
CA VAL A 74 5.38 -5.15 -11.24
C VAL A 74 6.86 -4.76 -11.20
N PRO A 75 7.76 -5.65 -10.76
CA PRO A 75 9.16 -5.29 -10.57
C PRO A 75 9.84 -4.90 -11.89
N LEU A 76 10.73 -3.93 -11.83
CA LEU A 76 11.54 -3.47 -12.95
C LEU A 76 12.94 -4.09 -12.89
N ARG A 77 13.43 -4.59 -14.03
CA ARG A 77 14.74 -5.24 -14.14
C ARG A 77 15.81 -4.27 -14.60
N GLY A 78 17.04 -4.59 -14.23
CA GLY A 78 18.21 -3.91 -14.80
C GLY A 78 18.48 -2.53 -14.23
N LEU A 79 18.02 -2.26 -13.00
CA LEU A 79 18.39 -1.10 -12.20
C LEU A 79 18.95 -1.62 -10.87
N THR A 80 20.28 -1.72 -10.74
CA THR A 80 20.91 -2.35 -9.56
C THR A 80 22.08 -1.57 -9.00
N GLY A 81 22.32 -1.76 -7.69
CA GLY A 81 23.33 -1.01 -6.93
C GLY A 81 22.97 0.47 -6.82
N TYR A 82 21.74 0.73 -6.37
CA TYR A 82 21.23 2.08 -6.09
C TYR A 82 22.10 2.79 -5.05
N ARG A 83 22.39 4.06 -5.29
CA ARG A 83 23.04 4.98 -4.35
C ARG A 83 22.24 6.26 -4.31
N GLU A 84 21.82 6.66 -3.12
CA GLU A 84 21.12 7.92 -2.92
C GLU A 84 22.11 9.09 -3.12
N CYS A 85 21.80 10.00 -4.04
CA CYS A 85 22.64 11.16 -4.36
C CYS A 85 21.94 12.46 -3.94
N GLN A 86 22.71 13.42 -3.40
CA GLN A 86 22.21 14.75 -3.04
C GLN A 86 22.20 15.69 -4.25
N VAL A 87 21.28 15.52 -5.19
CA VAL A 87 21.00 16.55 -6.20
C VAL A 87 19.66 17.21 -5.86
N ARG A 88 19.72 18.49 -5.44
CA ARG A 88 18.66 19.17 -4.65
C ARG A 88 17.67 20.04 -5.46
N HIS A 89 17.43 19.76 -6.73
CA HIS A 89 16.47 20.55 -7.50
C HIS A 89 15.45 19.67 -8.19
N TRP A 90 14.20 19.75 -7.73
CA TRP A 90 13.06 19.11 -8.36
C TRP A 90 12.90 19.60 -9.79
N ARG A 91 12.86 18.69 -10.75
CA ARG A 91 12.62 19.01 -12.16
C ARG A 91 11.27 18.47 -12.58
N TYR A 92 10.57 19.25 -13.37
CA TYR A 92 9.25 18.89 -13.87
C TYR A 92 9.33 18.94 -15.39
N TYR A 93 8.64 18.02 -16.05
CA TYR A 93 8.70 17.86 -17.49
C TYR A 93 7.31 17.98 -18.11
N THR A 94 7.21 18.43 -19.35
CA THR A 94 6.01 18.14 -20.16
C THR A 94 6.08 16.70 -20.66
N VAL A 95 4.96 16.18 -21.14
CA VAL A 95 4.91 14.84 -21.77
C VAL A 95 5.89 14.73 -22.94
N ASN A 96 6.14 15.84 -23.64
CA ASN A 96 7.10 15.93 -24.75
C ASN A 96 8.55 16.14 -24.31
N GLY A 97 8.82 16.20 -23.00
CA GLY A 97 10.15 16.31 -22.43
C GLY A 97 10.69 17.72 -22.20
N ALA A 98 9.88 18.76 -22.42
CA ALA A 98 10.30 20.13 -22.13
C ALA A 98 10.33 20.39 -20.62
N LYS A 99 11.43 20.93 -20.10
CA LYS A 99 11.58 21.26 -18.69
C LYS A 99 10.67 22.43 -18.29
N LEU A 100 9.91 22.26 -17.22
CA LEU A 100 9.06 23.29 -16.64
C LEU A 100 9.86 24.13 -15.64
N LEU A 101 9.72 25.46 -15.74
CA LEU A 101 10.49 26.44 -14.96
C LEU A 101 10.01 26.58 -13.50
N SER A 102 8.82 26.08 -13.17
CA SER A 102 8.27 26.14 -11.82
C SER A 102 7.67 24.80 -11.40
N SER A 103 7.82 24.48 -10.11
CA SER A 103 7.12 23.37 -9.50
C SER A 103 5.63 23.64 -9.51
N VAL A 104 4.84 22.78 -10.14
CA VAL A 104 3.37 22.84 -10.08
C VAL A 104 2.88 22.67 -8.62
N ARG A 105 3.66 21.96 -7.79
CA ARG A 105 3.39 21.74 -6.38
C ARG A 105 4.67 21.31 -5.66
N ASP A 106 4.83 21.72 -4.39
CA ASP A 106 5.92 21.22 -3.56
C ASP A 106 5.83 19.69 -3.45
N PRO A 107 6.94 18.99 -3.70
CA PRO A 107 6.97 17.54 -3.68
C PRO A 107 6.94 17.03 -2.25
N GLU A 108 6.07 16.05 -2.04
CA GLU A 108 5.86 15.44 -0.73
C GLU A 108 7.07 14.60 -0.31
N GLU A 109 7.27 14.40 1.00
CA GLU A 109 8.35 13.53 1.51
C GLU A 109 8.24 12.08 1.01
N LEU A 110 7.04 11.67 0.58
CA LEU A 110 6.78 10.38 -0.06
C LEU A 110 7.38 10.27 -1.47
N HIS A 111 7.78 11.37 -2.08
CA HIS A 111 8.34 11.38 -3.42
C HIS A 111 9.88 11.35 -3.41
N GLN A 112 10.42 10.62 -4.38
CA GLN A 112 11.83 10.42 -4.61
C GLN A 112 12.15 10.68 -6.09
N TRP A 113 13.29 11.35 -6.28
CA TRP A 113 13.89 11.52 -7.59
C TRP A 113 14.67 10.28 -7.97
N LEU A 114 14.64 9.91 -9.25
CA LEU A 114 15.37 8.74 -9.73
C LEU A 114 16.12 9.06 -11.03
N GLU A 115 17.44 8.96 -10.98
CA GLU A 115 18.33 9.13 -12.13
C GLU A 115 18.95 7.79 -12.48
N VAL A 116 19.25 7.59 -13.75
CA VAL A 116 19.94 6.37 -14.20
C VAL A 116 21.33 6.27 -13.56
N GLU A 117 22.01 7.40 -13.36
CA GLU A 117 23.34 7.46 -12.73
C GLU A 117 23.36 7.05 -11.25
N GLN A 118 22.20 7.01 -10.59
CA GLN A 118 22.10 6.52 -9.21
C GLN A 118 22.28 5.00 -9.13
N PHE A 119 22.31 4.28 -10.26
CA PHE A 119 22.50 2.84 -10.30
C PHE A 119 23.87 2.49 -10.88
N SER A 120 24.61 1.64 -10.17
CA SER A 120 25.91 1.14 -10.66
C SER A 120 25.83 0.27 -11.93
N LYS A 121 24.67 -0.37 -12.16
CA LYS A 121 24.43 -1.22 -13.33
C LYS A 121 23.02 -0.97 -13.85
N THR A 122 22.94 -0.57 -15.11
CA THR A 122 21.71 -0.18 -15.80
C THR A 122 21.60 -0.90 -17.14
N LEU A 123 20.43 -1.44 -17.47
CA LEU A 123 20.14 -1.90 -18.83
C LEU A 123 20.09 -0.72 -19.81
N GLN A 124 20.54 -0.92 -21.04
CA GLN A 124 20.60 0.13 -22.08
C GLN A 124 19.22 0.75 -22.33
N GLN A 125 18.16 -0.05 -22.25
CA GLN A 125 16.80 0.42 -22.47
C GLN A 125 16.35 1.49 -21.46
N TRP A 126 16.99 1.61 -20.29
CA TRP A 126 16.67 2.69 -19.34
C TRP A 126 17.23 4.06 -19.73
N HIS A 127 18.09 4.11 -20.75
CA HIS A 127 18.64 5.34 -21.34
C HIS A 127 17.83 5.82 -22.56
N GLU A 128 16.82 5.06 -22.97
CA GLU A 128 15.99 5.40 -24.12
C GLU A 128 15.02 6.55 -23.80
N ASN A 129 14.74 7.37 -24.82
CA ASN A 129 13.87 8.55 -24.70
C ASN A 129 12.41 8.20 -24.38
N ASP A 130 12.01 6.93 -24.46
CA ASP A 130 10.66 6.49 -24.13
C ASP A 130 10.41 6.41 -22.62
N VAL A 131 11.46 6.34 -21.80
CA VAL A 131 11.42 6.28 -20.32
C VAL A 131 12.27 7.34 -19.63
N ASN A 132 13.22 7.94 -20.36
CA ASN A 132 14.21 8.87 -19.83
C ASN A 132 14.00 10.32 -20.34
N ILE A 133 14.36 11.30 -19.51
CA ILE A 133 14.58 12.70 -19.92
C ILE A 133 15.84 13.22 -19.21
N GLU A 134 16.87 13.62 -19.95
CA GLU A 134 18.10 14.23 -19.39
C GLU A 134 18.75 13.41 -18.25
N GLY A 135 18.69 12.08 -18.32
CA GLY A 135 19.22 11.17 -17.30
C GLY A 135 18.19 10.74 -16.25
N ASP A 136 17.04 11.39 -16.19
CA ASP A 136 15.99 11.13 -15.20
C ASP A 136 15.06 10.02 -15.68
N LEU A 137 14.79 9.05 -14.81
CA LEU A 137 13.80 8.00 -15.05
C LEU A 137 12.42 8.56 -14.70
N VAL A 138 11.59 8.78 -15.72
CA VAL A 138 10.31 9.49 -15.55
C VAL A 138 9.15 8.50 -15.44
N PRO A 139 8.45 8.43 -14.29
CA PRO A 139 7.38 7.46 -14.07
C PRO A 139 6.25 7.51 -15.10
N ALA A 140 5.79 8.71 -15.51
CA ALA A 140 4.72 8.84 -16.53
C ALA A 140 5.11 8.16 -17.84
N LYS A 141 6.36 8.32 -18.27
CA LYS A 141 6.90 7.72 -19.48
C LYS A 141 6.95 6.19 -19.37
N VAL A 142 7.45 5.68 -18.25
CA VAL A 142 7.42 4.22 -17.94
C VAL A 142 5.99 3.68 -17.98
N LEU A 143 5.02 4.41 -17.43
CA LEU A 143 3.61 4.01 -17.41
C LEU A 143 2.96 4.01 -18.80
N ILE A 144 3.34 4.91 -19.69
CA ILE A 144 2.88 4.91 -21.10
C ILE A 144 3.32 3.61 -21.78
N VAL A 145 4.62 3.32 -21.73
CA VAL A 145 5.19 2.08 -22.29
C VAL A 145 4.53 0.86 -21.67
N PHE A 146 4.37 0.85 -20.34
CA PHE A 146 3.76 -0.26 -19.63
C PHE A 146 2.28 -0.47 -19.99
N ARG A 147 1.50 0.61 -20.15
CA ARG A 147 0.09 0.54 -20.58
C ARG A 147 -0.04 -0.11 -21.95
N GLU A 148 0.76 0.32 -22.92
CA GLU A 148 0.74 -0.28 -24.26
C GLU A 148 1.08 -1.77 -24.23
N LEU A 149 2.06 -2.15 -23.40
CA LEU A 149 2.44 -3.55 -23.23
C LEU A 149 1.30 -4.36 -22.59
N VAL A 150 0.59 -3.81 -21.60
CA VAL A 150 -0.57 -4.44 -20.98
C VAL A 150 -1.68 -4.66 -22.01
N GLU A 151 -2.06 -3.64 -22.78
CA GLU A 151 -3.09 -3.72 -23.81
C GLU A 151 -2.75 -4.77 -24.88
N LYS A 152 -1.53 -4.72 -25.42
CA LYS A 152 -1.05 -5.69 -26.40
C LYS A 152 -1.01 -7.10 -25.83
N SER A 153 -0.67 -7.27 -24.56
CA SER A 153 -0.54 -8.59 -23.92
C SER A 153 -1.88 -9.20 -23.52
N ILE A 154 -2.89 -8.40 -23.18
CA ILE A 154 -4.27 -8.90 -23.00
C ILE A 154 -4.75 -9.60 -24.27
N VAL A 155 -4.51 -8.99 -25.43
CA VAL A 155 -4.87 -9.59 -26.74
C VAL A 155 -4.06 -10.85 -27.01
N SER A 156 -2.72 -10.79 -26.88
CA SER A 156 -1.84 -11.95 -27.15
C SER A 156 -2.13 -13.15 -26.24
N CYS A 157 -2.53 -12.92 -24.98
CA CYS A 157 -2.86 -13.97 -24.03
C CYS A 157 -4.31 -14.48 -24.14
N ASN A 158 -5.12 -13.97 -25.07
CA ASN A 158 -6.57 -14.25 -25.17
C ASN A 158 -7.34 -13.95 -23.87
N LEU A 159 -6.97 -12.86 -23.19
CA LEU A 159 -7.57 -12.45 -21.91
C LEU A 159 -8.66 -11.37 -22.06
N SER A 160 -9.00 -10.96 -23.28
CA SER A 160 -9.96 -9.87 -23.54
C SER A 160 -11.36 -10.08 -22.97
N SER A 161 -11.76 -11.33 -22.68
CA SER A 161 -13.03 -11.64 -22.01
C SER A 161 -12.96 -11.56 -20.48
N LYS A 162 -11.75 -11.52 -19.91
CA LYS A 162 -11.50 -11.53 -18.45
C LYS A 162 -10.85 -10.26 -17.94
N VAL A 163 -10.12 -9.54 -18.78
CA VAL A 163 -9.34 -8.37 -18.38
C VAL A 163 -9.64 -7.21 -19.32
N THR A 164 -10.08 -6.11 -18.73
CA THR A 164 -10.37 -4.87 -19.46
C THR A 164 -9.54 -3.73 -18.88
N VAL A 165 -8.81 -3.01 -19.72
CA VAL A 165 -8.07 -1.81 -19.29
C VAL A 165 -9.07 -0.70 -19.00
N LEU A 166 -8.96 -0.09 -17.82
CA LEU A 166 -9.82 1.02 -17.42
C LEU A 166 -9.18 2.34 -17.85
N GLU A 167 -9.96 3.16 -18.56
CA GLU A 167 -9.59 4.54 -18.83
C GLU A 167 -9.60 5.33 -17.52
N SER A 168 -8.50 6.03 -17.23
CA SER A 168 -8.44 6.93 -16.09
C SER A 168 -7.46 8.07 -16.35
N PHE A 169 -7.79 9.25 -15.83
CA PHE A 169 -6.86 10.38 -15.73
C PHE A 169 -5.77 10.17 -14.66
N SER A 170 -5.66 8.95 -14.11
CA SER A 170 -4.74 8.62 -13.03
C SER A 170 -3.37 8.21 -13.57
N SER A 171 -2.31 8.51 -12.81
CA SER A 171 -0.93 8.12 -13.12
C SER A 171 -0.65 6.64 -12.82
N VAL A 172 -1.60 5.73 -13.05
CA VAL A 172 -1.50 4.29 -12.77
C VAL A 172 -2.22 3.50 -13.87
N VAL A 173 -1.72 2.31 -14.21
CA VAL A 173 -2.41 1.39 -15.13
C VAL A 173 -3.42 0.57 -14.33
N ARG A 174 -4.70 0.70 -14.70
CA ARG A 174 -5.80 0.03 -14.01
C ARG A 174 -6.48 -0.95 -14.95
N VAL A 175 -6.79 -2.13 -14.43
CA VAL A 175 -7.53 -3.16 -15.16
C VAL A 175 -8.68 -3.67 -14.30
N ALA A 176 -9.83 -3.92 -14.91
CA ALA A 176 -10.88 -4.72 -14.33
C ALA A 176 -10.60 -6.20 -14.65
N VAL A 177 -10.62 -7.05 -13.64
CA VAL A 177 -10.41 -8.50 -13.77
C VAL A 177 -11.68 -9.21 -13.35
N GLU A 178 -12.23 -10.03 -14.24
CA GLU A 178 -13.38 -10.87 -13.96
C GLU A 178 -12.94 -12.12 -13.18
N THR A 179 -13.41 -12.26 -11.95
CA THR A 179 -13.23 -13.46 -11.13
C THR A 179 -14.50 -14.29 -11.14
N SER A 180 -14.47 -15.49 -10.57
CA SER A 180 -15.65 -16.36 -10.48
C SER A 180 -16.79 -15.80 -9.64
N GLU A 181 -16.50 -14.88 -8.70
CA GLU A 181 -17.49 -14.31 -7.77
C GLU A 181 -17.88 -12.88 -8.14
N SER A 182 -16.94 -12.09 -8.66
CA SER A 182 -17.15 -10.67 -8.96
C SER A 182 -16.05 -10.07 -9.83
N GLN A 183 -16.31 -8.90 -10.39
CA GLN A 183 -15.28 -8.08 -11.01
C GLN A 183 -14.48 -7.32 -9.95
N VAL A 184 -13.15 -7.33 -10.08
CA VAL A 184 -12.23 -6.60 -9.19
C VAL A 184 -11.36 -5.62 -9.97
N GLU A 185 -11.12 -4.44 -9.38
CA GLU A 185 -10.23 -3.42 -9.92
C GLU A 185 -8.80 -3.70 -9.44
N VAL A 186 -7.85 -3.76 -10.37
CA VAL A 186 -6.44 -4.03 -10.10
C VAL A 186 -5.59 -2.87 -10.61
N GLU A 187 -4.85 -2.24 -9.69
CA GLU A 187 -3.82 -1.26 -10.01
C GLU A 187 -2.49 -1.98 -10.28
N LEU A 188 -2.03 -1.98 -11.53
CA LEU A 188 -0.72 -2.51 -11.92
C LEU A 188 0.31 -1.38 -11.87
N VAL A 189 1.30 -1.51 -10.99
CA VAL A 189 2.23 -0.43 -10.67
C VAL A 189 3.68 -0.88 -10.89
N PRO A 190 4.37 -0.38 -11.92
CA PRO A 190 5.80 -0.62 -12.07
C PRO A 190 6.59 -0.17 -10.84
N ALA A 191 7.50 -1.01 -10.37
CA ALA A 191 8.24 -0.80 -9.12
C ALA A 191 9.74 -1.05 -9.30
N VAL A 192 10.57 -0.09 -8.90
CA VAL A 192 12.01 -0.31 -8.73
C VAL A 192 12.25 -0.79 -7.31
N GLU A 193 12.74 -2.01 -7.19
CA GLU A 193 13.09 -2.60 -5.89
C GLU A 193 14.50 -2.16 -5.49
N ILE A 194 14.62 -1.54 -4.31
CA ILE A 194 15.89 -1.10 -3.75
C ILE A 194 16.20 -1.97 -2.53
N PRO A 195 16.91 -3.10 -2.71
CA PRO A 195 17.26 -3.98 -1.60
C PRO A 195 18.39 -3.38 -0.76
N THR A 196 18.54 -3.84 0.48
CA THR A 196 19.71 -3.58 1.35
C THR A 196 20.02 -2.14 1.75
N CYS A 197 19.19 -1.17 1.34
CA CYS A 197 19.36 0.25 1.67
C CYS A 197 18.07 0.81 2.26
N TRP A 198 18.17 1.56 3.36
CA TRP A 198 17.03 2.28 3.93
C TRP A 198 17.05 3.75 3.46
N PRO A 199 15.92 4.36 3.06
CA PRO A 199 15.92 5.75 2.57
C PRO A 199 16.40 6.74 3.62
N GLU A 200 17.23 7.72 3.24
CA GLU A 200 17.71 8.76 4.17
C GLU A 200 16.58 9.60 4.78
N LYS A 201 15.53 9.84 3.98
CA LYS A 201 14.33 10.58 4.39
C LYS A 201 13.51 9.83 5.45
N ALA A 202 13.60 8.50 5.48
CA ALA A 202 12.80 7.65 6.34
C ALA A 202 13.45 7.45 7.71
N ARG A 203 12.71 7.72 8.78
CA ARG A 203 13.18 7.59 10.16
C ARG A 203 12.24 6.70 10.95
N TRP A 204 12.81 5.77 11.68
CA TRP A 204 12.06 5.03 12.69
C TRP A 204 11.52 6.00 13.75
N PRO A 205 10.27 5.83 14.23
CA PRO A 205 9.78 6.58 15.37
C PRO A 205 10.73 6.53 16.57
N ARG A 206 10.93 7.68 17.23
CA ARG A 206 11.78 7.79 18.42
C ARG A 206 10.92 7.75 19.68
N CYS A 207 10.48 6.57 20.07
CA CYS A 207 9.69 6.35 21.29
C CYS A 207 10.60 5.98 22.48
N LEU A 208 10.19 6.38 23.70
CA LEU A 208 10.95 6.15 24.94
C LEU A 208 11.09 4.65 25.27
N LYS A 209 10.09 3.85 24.91
CA LYS A 209 10.11 2.39 24.98
C LYS A 209 10.14 1.85 23.55
N ARG A 210 11.04 0.91 23.28
CA ARG A 210 11.27 0.39 21.92
C ARG A 210 10.24 -0.66 21.56
N TRP A 211 9.46 -0.41 20.52
CA TRP A 211 8.73 -1.41 19.76
C TRP A 211 9.00 -1.15 18.27
N PRO A 212 9.28 -2.18 17.47
CA PRO A 212 9.61 -3.55 17.85
C PRO A 212 11.03 -3.63 18.48
N SER A 213 11.56 -4.84 18.66
CA SER A 213 12.94 -5.03 19.13
C SER A 213 13.96 -4.40 18.17
N GLN A 214 15.16 -4.08 18.67
CA GLN A 214 16.20 -3.47 17.83
C GLN A 214 16.64 -4.41 16.72
N GLU A 215 16.69 -5.72 16.99
CA GLU A 215 17.02 -6.76 16.01
C GLU A 215 16.01 -6.76 14.85
N LYS A 216 14.71 -6.67 15.17
CA LYS A 216 13.65 -6.60 14.16
C LYS A 216 13.74 -5.31 13.34
N VAL A 217 14.05 -4.17 13.97
CA VAL A 217 14.30 -2.91 13.25
C VAL A 217 15.46 -3.03 12.26
N GLN A 218 16.58 -3.66 12.67
CA GLN A 218 17.73 -3.84 11.77
C GLN A 218 17.42 -4.79 10.62
N CYS A 219 16.73 -5.91 10.91
CA CYS A 219 16.25 -6.84 9.90
C CYS A 219 15.36 -6.14 8.86
N ILE A 220 14.39 -5.34 9.31
CA ILE A 220 13.51 -4.59 8.41
C ILE A 220 14.30 -3.62 7.54
N LYS A 221 15.26 -2.89 8.12
CA LYS A 221 16.08 -1.95 7.36
C LYS A 221 16.96 -2.63 6.32
N SER A 222 17.42 -3.86 6.55
CA SER A 222 18.22 -4.60 5.59
C SER A 222 17.43 -5.13 4.39
N LEU A 223 16.09 -5.17 4.45
CA LEU A 223 15.25 -5.52 3.30
C LEU A 223 15.21 -4.40 2.25
N GLY A 224 15.31 -3.15 2.71
CA GLY A 224 15.27 -1.95 1.89
C GLY A 224 13.86 -1.41 1.64
N PHE A 225 13.62 -0.83 0.48
CA PHE A 225 12.36 -0.17 0.11
C PHE A 225 12.11 -0.25 -1.40
N ASP A 226 10.93 0.17 -1.83
CA ASP A 226 10.57 0.18 -3.25
C ASP A 226 10.20 1.60 -3.70
N LEU A 227 10.38 1.86 -4.98
CA LEU A 227 9.98 3.09 -5.66
C LEU A 227 8.91 2.77 -6.69
N LEU A 228 7.73 3.34 -6.53
CA LEU A 228 6.56 3.07 -7.35
C LEU A 228 6.32 4.15 -8.40
N ALA A 229 6.03 3.75 -9.63
CA ALA A 229 5.55 4.63 -10.68
C ALA A 229 4.04 4.92 -10.48
N ARG A 230 3.71 5.87 -9.60
CA ARG A 230 2.31 6.30 -9.30
C ARG A 230 2.05 7.80 -9.42
N SER A 231 3.02 8.55 -9.91
CA SER A 231 2.89 9.98 -10.17
C SER A 231 3.41 10.30 -11.56
N ASN A 232 3.22 11.53 -12.03
CA ASN A 232 3.69 11.90 -13.36
C ASN A 232 5.21 12.10 -13.44
N TYR A 233 5.81 12.61 -12.35
CA TYR A 233 7.19 13.13 -12.38
C TYR A 233 8.12 12.43 -11.40
N HIS A 234 7.59 11.93 -10.29
CA HIS A 234 8.40 11.45 -9.18
C HIS A 234 8.01 10.03 -8.78
N TRP A 235 9.00 9.26 -8.37
CA TRP A 235 8.76 7.93 -7.84
C TRP A 235 8.23 8.05 -6.42
N GLN A 236 7.32 7.17 -6.04
CA GLN A 236 6.75 7.17 -4.70
C GLN A 236 7.41 6.11 -3.83
N LEU A 237 7.90 6.49 -2.65
CA LEU A 237 8.41 5.58 -1.64
C LEU A 237 7.33 4.58 -1.22
N CYS A 238 7.70 3.30 -1.18
CA CYS A 238 6.87 2.22 -0.69
C CYS A 238 7.66 1.37 0.31
N PHE A 239 7.05 1.14 1.47
CA PHE A 239 7.61 0.37 2.57
C PHE A 239 6.87 -0.96 2.78
N SER A 240 6.22 -1.49 1.73
CA SER A 240 5.48 -2.77 1.71
C SER A 240 6.17 -3.89 2.48
N ARG A 241 7.43 -4.17 2.15
CA ARG A 241 8.21 -5.26 2.72
C ARG A 241 8.46 -5.02 4.22
N ALA A 242 8.86 -3.81 4.58
CA ALA A 242 9.05 -3.41 5.98
C ALA A 242 7.75 -3.51 6.79
N GLU A 243 6.65 -3.05 6.21
CA GLU A 243 5.30 -3.09 6.78
C GLU A 243 4.81 -4.52 6.97
N HIS A 244 5.07 -5.41 6.02
CA HIS A 244 4.73 -6.83 6.09
C HIS A 244 5.41 -7.50 7.30
N ILE A 245 6.73 -7.34 7.43
CA ILE A 245 7.50 -7.91 8.56
C ILE A 245 7.09 -7.29 9.90
N LEU A 246 6.64 -6.02 9.92
CA LEU A 246 6.08 -5.43 11.13
C LEU A 246 4.75 -6.06 11.55
N MET A 247 3.92 -6.43 10.58
CA MET A 247 2.66 -7.11 10.82
C MET A 247 2.86 -8.58 11.21
N GLU A 248 3.88 -9.23 10.63
CA GLU A 248 4.28 -10.58 10.98
C GLU A 248 4.75 -10.64 12.44
N GLY A 249 4.32 -11.65 13.19
CA GLY A 249 4.75 -11.85 14.58
C GLY A 249 4.26 -10.79 15.58
N LEU A 250 3.26 -9.96 15.23
CA LEU A 250 2.69 -8.96 16.15
C LEU A 250 2.21 -9.54 17.49
N ASP A 251 1.74 -10.78 17.46
CA ASP A 251 1.14 -11.49 18.59
C ASP A 251 1.99 -12.69 19.04
N GLU A 252 3.27 -12.79 18.64
CA GLU A 252 4.21 -13.79 19.16
C GLU A 252 4.36 -13.73 20.69
N ASP A 253 4.12 -12.55 21.27
CA ASP A 253 4.12 -12.34 22.71
C ASP A 253 2.79 -12.77 23.39
N GLY A 254 1.84 -13.32 22.64
CA GLY A 254 0.50 -13.71 23.13
C GLY A 254 -0.48 -12.53 23.26
N GLY A 255 -0.20 -11.40 22.62
CA GLY A 255 -1.15 -10.28 22.51
C GLY A 255 -2.30 -10.53 21.54
N CYS A 256 -3.21 -9.57 21.43
CA CYS A 256 -4.34 -9.60 20.49
C CYS A 256 -4.29 -8.49 19.42
N ARG A 257 -3.12 -7.96 19.07
CA ARG A 257 -2.94 -6.84 18.11
C ARG A 257 -3.54 -7.18 16.74
N MET A 258 -3.27 -8.37 16.22
CA MET A 258 -3.80 -8.82 14.93
C MET A 258 -5.30 -9.08 15.01
N LYS A 259 -5.78 -9.67 16.12
CA LYS A 259 -7.22 -9.85 16.36
C LYS A 259 -7.94 -8.50 16.34
N CYS A 260 -7.43 -7.49 17.07
CA CYS A 260 -7.99 -6.14 17.08
C CYS A 260 -7.91 -5.47 15.71
N PHE A 261 -6.82 -5.63 14.97
CA PHE A 261 -6.68 -5.08 13.61
C PHE A 261 -7.70 -5.68 12.63
N ARG A 262 -7.88 -7.00 12.65
CA ARG A 262 -8.85 -7.70 11.79
C ARG A 262 -10.28 -7.22 12.06
N VAL A 263 -10.67 -7.14 13.33
CA VAL A 263 -12.00 -6.61 13.72
C VAL A 263 -12.14 -5.14 13.34
N MET A 264 -11.11 -4.31 13.54
CA MET A 264 -11.14 -2.89 13.17
C MET A 264 -11.32 -2.70 11.67
N ARG A 265 -10.65 -3.54 10.86
CA ARG A 265 -10.80 -3.55 9.41
C ARG A 265 -12.21 -3.92 8.98
N GLN A 266 -12.79 -4.95 9.59
CA GLN A 266 -14.15 -5.38 9.29
C GLN A 266 -15.17 -4.28 9.66
N MET A 267 -15.09 -3.71 10.86
CA MET A 267 -15.96 -2.60 11.30
C MET A 267 -15.84 -1.35 10.41
N LYS A 268 -14.65 -1.06 9.90
CA LYS A 268 -14.41 0.02 8.93
C LYS A 268 -15.15 -0.20 7.63
N GLU A 269 -15.25 -1.44 7.16
CA GLU A 269 -15.93 -1.78 5.91
C GLU A 269 -17.45 -1.92 6.08
N ASP A 270 -17.92 -2.46 7.21
CA ASP A 270 -19.33 -2.72 7.46
C ASP A 270 -20.09 -1.47 7.95
N VAL A 271 -19.47 -0.67 8.83
CA VAL A 271 -20.19 0.34 9.62
C VAL A 271 -19.64 1.75 9.38
N TRP A 272 -18.34 1.93 9.63
CA TRP A 272 -17.79 3.27 9.76
C TRP A 272 -17.54 3.95 8.42
N CYS A 273 -17.03 3.22 7.43
CA CYS A 273 -16.59 3.77 6.15
C CYS A 273 -16.85 2.74 5.03
N ALA A 274 -18.12 2.36 4.89
CA ALA A 274 -18.61 1.45 3.85
C ALA A 274 -18.54 2.09 2.45
N GLY A 275 -18.40 1.23 1.43
CA GLY A 275 -18.38 1.63 0.01
C GLY A 275 -17.05 1.35 -0.69
N ASN A 276 -17.07 1.52 -2.02
CA ASN A 276 -15.99 1.11 -2.92
C ASN A 276 -14.79 2.08 -2.95
N LYS A 277 -14.94 3.32 -2.46
CA LYS A 277 -13.87 4.32 -2.42
C LYS A 277 -13.82 4.97 -1.03
N PRO A 278 -13.42 4.21 0.00
CA PRO A 278 -13.52 4.69 1.37
C PRO A 278 -12.44 5.74 1.67
N VAL A 279 -12.83 6.81 2.36
CA VAL A 279 -11.89 7.85 2.83
C VAL A 279 -10.85 7.30 3.82
N ILE A 280 -11.19 6.22 4.53
CA ILE A 280 -10.29 5.43 5.37
C ILE A 280 -10.01 4.08 4.72
N THR A 281 -8.73 3.80 4.47
CA THR A 281 -8.23 2.55 3.87
C THR A 281 -7.66 1.61 4.92
N ALA A 282 -7.41 0.34 4.54
CA ALA A 282 -6.70 -0.61 5.40
C ALA A 282 -5.28 -0.11 5.78
N TYR A 283 -4.65 0.68 4.91
CA TYR A 283 -3.34 1.29 5.17
C TYR A 283 -3.38 2.31 6.33
N HIS A 284 -4.44 3.12 6.39
CA HIS A 284 -4.65 4.04 7.51
C HIS A 284 -4.83 3.28 8.83
N LEU A 285 -5.62 2.20 8.82
CA LEU A 285 -5.82 1.34 9.98
C LEU A 285 -4.52 0.67 10.45
N GLN A 286 -3.70 0.20 9.52
CA GLN A 286 -2.40 -0.40 9.82
C GLN A 286 -1.45 0.63 10.44
N THR A 287 -1.43 1.84 9.91
CA THR A 287 -0.63 2.94 10.47
C THR A 287 -1.12 3.32 11.89
N VAL A 288 -2.42 3.32 12.13
CA VAL A 288 -3.01 3.49 13.48
C VAL A 288 -2.55 2.38 14.43
N LEU A 289 -2.54 1.12 13.98
CA LEU A 289 -2.03 -0.01 14.76
C LEU A 289 -0.57 0.19 15.16
N PHE A 290 0.30 0.52 14.20
CA PHE A 290 1.72 0.72 14.48
C PHE A 290 1.97 1.84 15.50
N TRP A 291 1.32 2.99 15.35
CA TRP A 291 1.42 4.07 16.34
C TRP A 291 0.84 3.70 17.71
N THR A 292 -0.14 2.81 17.75
CA THR A 292 -0.69 2.31 19.01
C THR A 292 0.26 1.32 19.68
N CYS A 293 0.95 0.48 18.91
CA CYS A 293 2.01 -0.40 19.41
C CYS A 293 3.21 0.39 19.96
N GLU A 294 3.61 1.47 19.29
CA GLU A 294 4.62 2.41 19.79
C GLU A 294 4.22 3.03 21.14
N LYS A 295 2.93 3.38 21.30
CA LYS A 295 2.41 3.94 22.56
C LYS A 295 2.27 2.89 23.67
N TYR A 296 1.89 1.67 23.31
CA TYR A 296 1.62 0.56 24.21
C TYR A 296 2.47 -0.65 23.80
N PRO A 297 3.78 -0.64 24.07
CA PRO A 297 4.69 -1.65 23.53
C PRO A 297 4.65 -2.98 24.28
N ARG A 298 4.00 -3.05 25.45
CA ARG A 298 4.05 -4.23 26.33
C ARG A 298 2.88 -5.15 26.08
N THR A 299 3.13 -6.45 26.12
CA THR A 299 2.11 -7.51 26.00
C THR A 299 0.90 -7.31 26.91
N LYS A 300 1.11 -6.86 28.16
CA LYS A 300 0.02 -6.61 29.11
C LYS A 300 -1.03 -5.63 28.59
N ASP A 301 -0.62 -4.69 27.73
CA ASP A 301 -1.50 -3.69 27.11
C ASP A 301 -2.27 -4.29 25.92
N TRP A 302 -2.09 -5.58 25.61
CA TRP A 302 -2.72 -6.32 24.52
C TRP A 302 -3.24 -7.69 24.96
N ARG A 303 -3.33 -7.96 26.27
CA ARG A 303 -3.88 -9.24 26.78
C ARG A 303 -5.39 -9.30 26.68
N CYS A 304 -6.06 -8.19 26.94
CA CYS A 304 -7.51 -8.13 26.97
C CYS A 304 -8.02 -7.42 25.71
N PHE A 305 -8.79 -8.17 24.91
CA PHE A 305 -9.24 -7.74 23.60
C PHE A 305 -10.14 -6.49 23.65
N PRO A 306 -11.18 -6.42 24.51
CA PRO A 306 -12.06 -5.25 24.55
C PRO A 306 -11.32 -3.93 24.74
N GLU A 307 -10.44 -3.84 25.72
CA GLU A 307 -9.70 -2.62 26.02
C GLU A 307 -8.64 -2.32 24.96
N ALA A 308 -7.99 -3.34 24.41
CA ALA A 308 -7.01 -3.17 23.33
C ALA A 308 -7.67 -2.67 22.05
N PHE A 309 -8.82 -3.23 21.70
CA PHE A 309 -9.61 -2.82 20.56
C PHE A 309 -10.13 -1.38 20.72
N LEU A 310 -10.72 -1.04 21.87
CA LEU A 310 -11.18 0.33 22.15
C LEU A 310 -10.04 1.34 22.10
N ARG A 311 -8.81 1.00 22.55
CA ARG A 311 -7.63 1.86 22.37
C ARG A 311 -7.34 2.17 20.90
N LEU A 312 -7.44 1.17 20.02
CA LEU A 312 -7.26 1.37 18.57
C LEU A 312 -8.37 2.26 17.99
N VAL A 313 -9.62 2.00 18.34
CA VAL A 313 -10.76 2.79 17.85
C VAL A 313 -10.66 4.25 18.32
N GLN A 314 -10.29 4.48 19.58
CA GLN A 314 -10.03 5.82 20.11
C GLN A 314 -8.88 6.53 19.37
N LYS A 315 -7.80 5.80 19.06
CA LYS A 315 -6.68 6.35 18.27
C LYS A 315 -7.13 6.69 16.86
N LEU A 316 -7.91 5.83 16.20
CA LEU A 316 -8.48 6.09 14.89
C LEU A 316 -9.37 7.33 14.92
N HIS A 317 -10.35 7.38 15.83
CA HIS A 317 -11.24 8.52 16.03
C HIS A 317 -10.43 9.82 16.17
N LYS A 318 -9.43 9.86 17.06
CA LYS A 318 -8.57 11.04 17.21
C LYS A 318 -7.89 11.46 15.91
N CYS A 319 -7.34 10.53 15.13
CA CYS A 319 -6.65 10.87 13.89
C CYS A 319 -7.63 11.39 12.83
N VAL A 320 -8.82 10.78 12.73
CA VAL A 320 -9.88 11.19 11.80
C VAL A 320 -10.43 12.55 12.19
N SER A 321 -10.81 12.80 13.45
CA SER A 321 -11.34 14.10 13.90
C SER A 321 -10.34 15.25 13.75
N GLN A 322 -9.04 14.96 13.75
CA GLN A 322 -7.98 15.96 13.55
C GLN A 322 -7.56 16.10 12.08
N HIS A 323 -8.16 15.33 11.17
CA HIS A 323 -7.75 15.17 9.77
C HIS A 323 -6.24 14.90 9.63
N PHE A 324 -5.65 14.20 10.61
CA PHE A 324 -4.21 14.03 10.73
C PHE A 324 -3.83 12.62 11.18
N LEU A 325 -3.22 11.87 10.27
CA LEU A 325 -2.56 10.59 10.53
C LEU A 325 -1.13 10.66 10.02
N LYS A 326 -0.18 10.75 10.94
CA LYS A 326 1.24 10.78 10.61
C LYS A 326 1.68 9.45 9.96
N HIS A 327 2.40 9.52 8.85
CA HIS A 327 3.04 8.35 8.25
C HIS A 327 4.04 7.72 9.24
N TYR A 328 4.11 6.40 9.28
CA TYR A 328 4.92 5.69 10.28
C TYR A 328 6.43 5.98 10.15
N PHE A 329 6.99 5.90 8.94
CA PHE A 329 8.41 6.15 8.67
C PHE A 329 8.79 7.59 8.24
N LEU A 330 7.84 8.43 7.82
CA LEU A 330 8.11 9.76 7.25
C LEU A 330 7.57 10.84 8.18
N LYS A 331 8.45 11.73 8.64
CA LYS A 331 8.17 12.59 9.79
C LYS A 331 7.10 13.64 9.50
N ASN A 332 7.10 14.22 8.30
CA ASN A 332 6.26 15.37 7.95
C ASN A 332 5.16 15.00 6.93
N THR A 333 4.87 13.71 6.77
CA THR A 333 3.79 13.22 5.91
C THR A 333 2.51 12.97 6.71
N ASN A 334 1.42 13.66 6.34
CA ASN A 334 0.07 13.36 6.79
C ASN A 334 -0.67 12.51 5.74
N LEU A 335 -1.07 11.30 6.11
CA LEU A 335 -1.80 10.37 5.24
C LEU A 335 -3.23 10.83 4.92
N LEU A 336 -3.81 11.72 5.74
CA LEU A 336 -5.16 12.25 5.55
C LEU A 336 -5.18 13.63 4.86
N LYS A 337 -4.03 14.13 4.37
CA LYS A 337 -3.89 15.50 3.84
C LYS A 337 -4.88 15.86 2.72
N TYR A 338 -5.21 14.90 1.86
CA TYR A 338 -6.10 15.12 0.70
C TYR A 338 -7.40 14.33 0.78
N ALA A 339 -7.69 13.72 1.94
CA ALA A 339 -8.96 13.07 2.16
C ALA A 339 -10.09 14.13 2.21
N ASN A 340 -11.28 13.77 1.74
CA ASN A 340 -12.44 14.65 1.82
C ASN A 340 -12.79 14.90 3.29
N THR A 341 -12.79 16.17 3.71
CA THR A 341 -13.00 16.55 5.11
C THR A 341 -14.40 16.19 5.60
N SER A 342 -15.42 16.36 4.77
CA SER A 342 -16.81 16.01 5.11
C SER A 342 -16.97 14.51 5.32
N ASP A 343 -16.33 13.69 4.48
CA ASP A 343 -16.34 12.23 4.66
C ASP A 343 -15.57 11.82 5.92
N LEU A 344 -14.46 12.49 6.23
CA LEU A 344 -13.74 12.27 7.49
C LEU A 344 -14.61 12.61 8.71
N ASP A 345 -15.33 13.73 8.68
CA ASP A 345 -16.21 14.15 9.78
C ASP A 345 -17.39 13.19 9.98
N LEU A 346 -17.93 12.64 8.90
CA LEU A 346 -18.95 11.58 8.96
C LEU A 346 -18.38 10.31 9.61
N VAL A 347 -17.17 9.89 9.22
CA VAL A 347 -16.51 8.72 9.84
C VAL A 347 -16.21 8.99 11.32
N ALA A 348 -15.73 10.19 11.67
CA ALA A 348 -15.50 10.59 13.06
C ALA A 348 -16.78 10.50 13.90
N SER A 349 -17.90 11.00 13.36
CA SER A 349 -19.21 10.95 14.02
C SER A 349 -19.65 9.51 14.29
N LYS A 350 -19.52 8.61 13.30
CA LYS A 350 -19.83 7.18 13.48
C LYS A 350 -18.93 6.50 14.52
N LEU A 351 -17.64 6.85 14.54
CA LEU A 351 -16.69 6.35 15.54
C LEU A 351 -17.03 6.86 16.94
N ALA A 352 -17.47 8.11 17.08
CA ALA A 352 -17.90 8.68 18.36
C ALA A 352 -19.12 7.92 18.92
N VAL A 353 -20.16 7.70 18.10
CA VAL A 353 -21.34 6.91 18.48
C VAL A 353 -20.95 5.49 18.92
N PHE A 354 -20.05 4.85 18.17
CA PHE A 354 -19.56 3.52 18.55
C PHE A 354 -18.80 3.54 19.88
N LEU A 355 -18.00 4.57 20.16
CA LEU A 355 -17.25 4.69 21.41
C LEU A 355 -18.16 4.95 22.62
N GLU A 356 -19.34 5.55 22.44
CA GLU A 356 -20.35 5.70 23.50
C GLU A 356 -21.01 4.37 23.85
N ASN A 357 -21.33 3.54 22.85
CA ASN A 357 -21.94 2.22 23.02
C ASN A 357 -21.28 1.17 22.10
N PRO A 358 -20.17 0.55 22.53
CA PRO A 358 -19.40 -0.35 21.69
C PRO A 358 -20.07 -1.72 21.57
N VAL A 359 -20.76 -1.94 20.44
CA VAL A 359 -21.44 -3.19 20.10
C VAL A 359 -21.10 -3.62 18.67
N PHE A 360 -21.00 -4.94 18.43
CA PHE A 360 -20.84 -5.46 17.07
C PHE A 360 -22.19 -5.55 16.37
N CYS A 361 -22.19 -5.23 15.07
CA CYS A 361 -23.33 -5.53 14.21
C CYS A 361 -23.25 -7.02 13.83
N LEU A 362 -24.05 -7.86 14.49
CA LEU A 362 -24.08 -9.30 14.22
C LEU A 362 -25.04 -9.68 13.08
N ASP A 363 -25.90 -8.75 12.66
CA ASP A 363 -26.87 -8.91 11.57
C ASP A 363 -26.22 -8.99 10.18
#